data_AF-B8CQL4-F1
#
_entry.id   AF-B8CQL4-F1
#
_cell.length_a   1.000
_cell.length_b   1.000
_cell.length_c   1.000
_cell.angle_alpha   90.00
_cell.angle_beta   90.00
_cell.angle_gamma   90.00
#
_symmetry.space_group_name_H-M   'P 1'
#
loop_
_entity.id
_entity.type
_entity.pdbx_description
1 polymer ?
#
loop_
_entity_poly.entity_id
_entity_poly.type
_entity_poly.pdbx_seq_one_letter_code
_entity_poly.pdbx_strand_id
1 'polypeptide(L)'
;MATAELESILDLNTLEQYCSAIGAGTLLKSVVLFEQLMPEYVGNLVNAYEANDKDTLCSEAHKFKGAAGSVGLKRIQQFAQLLQHGEEAAWADEHSTWLNEIVNYGSSDLQELKQYLESKA
;
A
#
# COMPACT_ATOMS: atom_id res chain seq x y z
N MET A 1 2.91 -17.20 -16.30
CA MET A 1 2.93 -15.75 -16.58
C MET A 1 2.20 -14.97 -15.49
N ALA A 2 1.05 -15.43 -14.99
CA ALA A 2 0.30 -14.79 -13.89
C ALA A 2 1.09 -14.50 -12.59
N THR A 3 2.09 -15.31 -12.24
CA THR A 3 2.89 -15.11 -11.01
C THR A 3 3.76 -13.85 -11.05
N ALA A 4 4.28 -13.48 -12.23
CA ALA A 4 5.21 -12.35 -12.39
C ALA A 4 4.52 -10.98 -12.23
N GLU A 5 3.25 -10.90 -12.64
CA GLU A 5 2.42 -9.71 -12.39
C GLU A 5 2.13 -9.55 -10.90
N LEU A 6 1.85 -10.66 -10.20
CA LEU A 6 1.64 -10.67 -8.76
C LEU A 6 2.90 -10.26 -7.97
N GLU A 7 4.09 -10.69 -8.38
CA GLU A 7 5.39 -10.31 -7.76
C GLU A 7 5.73 -8.81 -7.89
N SER A 8 5.10 -8.14 -8.85
CA SER A 8 5.22 -6.71 -9.07
C SER A 8 4.29 -5.91 -8.17
N ILE A 9 3.16 -6.50 -7.78
CA ILE A 9 2.11 -5.87 -6.96
C ILE A 9 2.28 -6.20 -5.47
N LEU A 10 2.58 -7.47 -5.20
CA LEU A 10 2.66 -8.08 -3.87
C LEU A 10 4.09 -8.52 -3.56
N ASP A 11 4.47 -8.42 -2.30
CA ASP A 11 5.74 -8.98 -1.84
C ASP A 11 5.55 -10.46 -1.47
N LEU A 12 5.57 -11.32 -2.49
CA LEU A 12 5.33 -12.76 -2.30
C LEU A 12 6.30 -13.37 -1.27
N ASN A 13 7.54 -12.91 -1.25
CA ASN A 13 8.54 -13.39 -0.29
C ASN A 13 8.14 -13.08 1.16
N THR A 14 7.71 -11.86 1.45
CA THR A 14 7.21 -11.47 2.78
C THR A 14 5.92 -12.19 3.12
N LEU A 15 4.99 -12.31 2.16
CA LEU A 15 3.72 -13.02 2.36
C LEU A 15 3.92 -14.50 2.68
N GLU A 16 4.84 -15.18 2.00
CA GLU A 16 5.16 -16.58 2.27
C GLU A 16 5.81 -16.76 3.66
N GLN A 17 6.68 -15.84 4.06
CA GLN A 17 7.26 -15.82 5.41
C GLN A 17 6.19 -15.62 6.48
N TYR A 18 5.30 -14.64 6.31
CA TYR A 18 4.20 -14.41 7.26
C TYR A 18 3.20 -15.57 7.28
N CYS A 19 2.83 -16.11 6.12
CA CYS A 19 1.98 -17.29 6.05
C CYS A 19 2.59 -18.48 6.81
N SER A 20 3.91 -18.68 6.69
CA SER A 20 4.61 -19.74 7.41
C SER A 20 4.74 -19.47 8.92
N ALA A 21 4.83 -18.20 9.32
CA ALA A 21 5.01 -17.79 10.72
C ALA A 21 3.71 -17.73 11.53
N ILE A 22 2.66 -17.09 10.99
CA ILE A 22 1.38 -16.81 11.68
C ILE A 22 0.16 -17.46 11.01
N GLY A 23 0.32 -18.05 9.82
CA GLY A 23 -0.77 -18.63 9.02
C GLY A 23 -1.45 -17.61 8.09
N ALA A 24 -1.81 -18.04 6.87
CA ALA A 24 -2.52 -17.22 5.88
C ALA A 24 -3.83 -16.64 6.43
N GLY A 25 -4.60 -17.41 7.20
CA GLY A 25 -5.84 -16.93 7.81
C GLY A 25 -5.65 -15.79 8.83
N THR A 26 -4.53 -15.77 9.57
CA THR A 26 -4.20 -14.66 10.48
C THR A 26 -3.78 -13.43 9.69
N LEU A 27 -2.95 -13.60 8.67
CA LEU A 27 -2.52 -12.51 7.80
C LEU A 27 -3.71 -11.88 7.05
N LEU A 28 -4.64 -12.70 6.56
CA LEU A 28 -5.86 -12.24 5.90
C LEU A 28 -6.69 -11.32 6.80
N LYS A 29 -6.77 -11.57 8.11
CA LYS A 29 -7.44 -10.66 9.05
C LYS A 29 -6.76 -9.30 9.11
N SER A 30 -5.43 -9.25 9.08
CA SER A 30 -4.68 -8.00 9.00
C SER A 30 -4.95 -7.25 7.69
N VAL A 31 -5.06 -7.98 6.57
CA VAL A 31 -5.43 -7.39 5.27
C VAL A 31 -6.82 -6.79 5.29
N VAL A 32 -7.80 -7.51 5.86
CA VAL A 32 -9.18 -7.02 6.00
C VAL A 32 -9.23 -5.77 6.88
N LEU A 33 -8.48 -5.74 8.00
CA LEU A 33 -8.41 -4.54 8.84
C LEU A 33 -7.80 -3.36 8.07
N PHE A 34 -6.73 -3.60 7.31
CA PHE A 34 -6.13 -2.57 6.48
C PHE A 34 -7.09 -2.04 5.41
N GLU A 35 -7.87 -2.91 4.76
CA GLU A 35 -8.91 -2.52 3.81
C GLU A 35 -9.96 -1.59 4.44
N GLN A 36 -10.37 -1.87 5.69
CA GLN A 36 -11.31 -1.01 6.40
C GLN A 36 -10.72 0.38 6.72
N LEU A 37 -9.41 0.44 6.98
CA LEU A 37 -8.69 1.69 7.27
C LEU A 37 -8.24 2.43 5.99
N MET A 38 -8.24 1.75 4.84
CA MET A 38 -7.79 2.33 3.57
C MET A 38 -8.49 3.64 3.19
N PRO A 39 -9.84 3.77 3.25
CA PRO A 39 -10.49 5.05 2.94
C PRO A 39 -10.08 6.18 3.89
N GLU A 40 -9.76 5.87 5.15
CA GLU A 40 -9.25 6.86 6.11
C GLU A 40 -7.83 7.30 5.75
N TYR A 41 -6.93 6.35 5.48
CA TYR A 41 -5.56 6.68 5.06
C TYR A 41 -5.52 7.48 3.76
N VAL A 42 -6.25 7.03 2.74
CA VAL A 42 -6.33 7.71 1.45
C VAL A 42 -6.99 9.07 1.61
N GLY A 43 -8.06 9.17 2.40
CA GLY A 43 -8.72 10.43 2.71
C GLY A 43 -7.75 11.44 3.34
N ASN A 44 -6.94 11.02 4.32
CA ASN A 44 -5.95 11.90 4.95
C ASN A 44 -4.87 12.36 3.96
N LEU A 45 -4.38 11.46 3.10
CA LEU A 45 -3.42 11.79 2.05
C LEU A 45 -4.00 12.82 1.06
N VAL A 46 -5.22 12.59 0.58
CA VAL A 46 -5.90 13.52 -0.35
C VAL A 46 -6.15 14.86 0.33
N ASN A 47 -6.64 14.88 1.56
CA ASN A 47 -6.84 16.13 2.31
C ASN A 47 -5.54 16.92 2.49
N ALA A 48 -4.43 16.25 2.84
CA ALA A 48 -3.12 16.90 3.00
C ALA A 48 -2.61 17.45 1.66
N TYR A 49 -2.81 16.71 0.58
CA TYR A 49 -2.49 17.15 -0.78
C TYR A 49 -3.31 18.39 -1.19
N GLU A 50 -4.62 18.37 -0.98
CA GLU A 50 -5.51 19.50 -1.28
C GLU A 50 -5.22 20.73 -0.42
N ALA A 51 -4.79 20.52 0.82
CA ALA A 51 -4.33 21.58 1.72
C ALA A 51 -2.94 22.15 1.35
N ASN A 52 -2.26 21.56 0.35
CA ASN A 52 -0.88 21.86 -0.01
C ASN A 52 0.11 21.70 1.17
N ASP A 53 -0.24 20.84 2.13
CA ASP A 53 0.53 20.61 3.35
C ASP A 53 1.48 19.42 3.13
N LYS A 54 2.69 19.76 2.66
CA LYS A 54 3.73 18.79 2.35
C LYS A 54 4.18 17.96 3.55
N ASP A 55 4.27 18.58 4.74
CA ASP A 55 4.75 17.89 5.95
C ASP A 55 3.73 16.85 6.43
N THR A 56 2.45 17.24 6.42
CA THR A 56 1.35 16.34 6.72
C THR A 56 1.26 15.23 5.67
N LEU A 57 1.36 15.56 4.38
CA LEU A 57 1.32 14.56 3.30
C LEU A 57 2.44 13.52 3.45
N CYS A 58 3.66 13.96 3.74
CA CYS A 58 4.80 13.09 4.01
C CYS A 58 4.57 12.18 5.22
N SER A 59 4.04 12.74 6.31
CA SER A 59 3.74 12.00 7.55
C SER A 59 2.64 10.96 7.35
N GLU A 60 1.57 11.30 6.64
CA GLU A 60 0.49 10.36 6.32
C GLU A 60 0.97 9.28 5.35
N ALA A 61 1.82 9.63 4.38
CA ALA A 61 2.45 8.68 3.46
C ALA A 61 3.33 7.68 4.21
N HIS A 62 4.07 8.13 5.21
CA HIS A 62 4.88 7.25 6.06
C HIS A 62 4.02 6.23 6.83
N LYS A 63 2.90 6.67 7.41
CA LYS A 63 1.95 5.79 8.12
C LYS A 63 1.33 4.77 7.16
N PHE A 64 0.86 5.24 6.01
CA PHE A 64 0.24 4.38 5.00
C PHE A 64 1.24 3.38 4.40
N LYS A 65 2.49 3.80 4.15
CA LYS A 65 3.60 2.93 3.72
C LYS A 65 3.83 1.79 4.71
N GLY A 66 3.91 2.10 6.01
CA GLY A 66 4.12 1.09 7.04
C GLY A 66 3.00 0.06 7.07
N ALA A 67 1.75 0.54 6.98
CA ALA A 67 0.57 -0.31 6.95
C ALA A 67 0.54 -1.20 5.68
N ALA A 68 0.73 -0.62 4.49
CA ALA A 68 0.80 -1.35 3.22
C ALA A 68 1.94 -2.39 3.18
N GLY A 69 3.12 -2.03 3.70
CA GLY A 69 4.26 -2.94 3.78
C GLY A 69 4.04 -4.11 4.74
N SER A 70 3.32 -3.89 5.85
CA SER A 70 3.02 -4.94 6.83
C SER A 70 2.04 -6.00 6.31
N VAL A 71 1.18 -5.63 5.35
CA VAL A 71 0.26 -6.57 4.69
C VAL A 71 0.83 -7.15 3.40
N GLY A 72 1.99 -6.69 2.93
CA GLY A 72 2.67 -7.21 1.73
C GLY A 72 2.23 -6.56 0.41
N LEU A 73 1.64 -5.36 0.43
CA LEU A 73 1.30 -4.58 -0.77
C LEU A 73 2.52 -3.80 -1.27
N LYS A 74 3.39 -4.47 -2.01
CA LYS A 74 4.67 -3.93 -2.49
C LYS A 74 4.51 -2.68 -3.35
N ARG A 75 3.65 -2.72 -4.37
CA ARG A 75 3.47 -1.59 -5.30
C ARG A 75 2.96 -0.35 -4.58
N ILE A 76 1.93 -0.51 -3.75
CA ILE A 76 1.34 0.56 -2.95
C ILE A 76 2.38 1.13 -1.96
N GLN A 77 3.15 0.26 -1.30
CA GLN A 77 4.24 0.67 -0.42
C GLN A 77 5.30 1.50 -1.16
N GLN A 78 5.63 1.16 -2.41
CA GLN A 78 6.58 1.91 -3.23
C GLN A 78 6.08 3.31 -3.55
N PHE A 79 4.81 3.47 -3.97
CA PHE A 79 4.24 4.80 -4.20
C PHE A 79 4.18 5.63 -2.91
N ALA A 80 3.78 5.03 -1.80
CA ALA A 80 3.76 5.70 -0.50
C ALA A 80 5.16 6.12 -0.06
N GLN A 81 6.18 5.33 -0.38
CA GLN A 81 7.57 5.71 -0.17
C GLN A 81 7.96 6.92 -1.03
N LEU A 82 7.63 6.96 -2.31
CA LEU A 82 7.91 8.14 -3.13
C LEU A 82 7.19 9.37 -2.58
N LEU A 83 5.93 9.21 -2.16
CA LEU A 83 5.12 10.28 -1.57
C LEU A 83 5.71 10.82 -0.25
N GLN A 84 6.34 9.97 0.57
CA GLN A 84 7.00 10.42 1.81
C GLN A 84 8.30 11.20 1.51
N HIS A 85 8.95 11.00 0.36
CA HIS A 85 10.22 11.67 0.02
C HIS A 85 9.99 13.03 -0.63
N GLY A 86 9.30 13.92 0.08
CA GLY A 86 8.96 15.28 -0.37
C GLY A 86 10.14 16.14 -0.83
N GLU A 87 11.34 15.80 -0.42
CA GLU A 87 12.60 16.49 -0.74
C GLU A 87 13.15 16.14 -2.13
N GLU A 88 12.65 15.09 -2.80
CA GLU A 88 13.10 14.72 -4.13
C GLU A 88 12.62 15.71 -5.21
N ALA A 89 13.49 15.97 -6.20
CA ALA A 89 13.15 16.89 -7.30
C ALA A 89 11.95 16.41 -8.14
N ALA A 90 11.81 15.10 -8.32
CA ALA A 90 10.68 14.50 -9.03
C ALA A 90 9.36 14.64 -8.24
N TRP A 91 9.42 14.79 -6.92
CA TRP A 91 8.23 14.82 -6.06
C TRP A 91 7.29 15.95 -6.45
N ALA A 92 7.80 17.16 -6.69
CA ALA A 92 6.97 18.33 -6.99
C ALA A 92 6.07 18.13 -8.22
N ASP A 93 6.50 17.34 -9.21
CA ASP A 93 5.74 17.07 -10.44
C ASP A 93 4.92 15.77 -10.32
N GLU A 94 5.48 14.75 -9.66
CA GLU A 94 4.97 13.37 -9.69
C GLU A 94 4.13 12.98 -8.47
N HIS A 95 4.19 13.70 -7.35
CA HIS A 95 3.45 13.34 -6.12
C HIS A 95 1.95 13.19 -6.34
N SER A 96 1.36 14.05 -7.19
CA SER A 96 -0.04 13.95 -7.61
C SER A 96 -0.33 12.63 -8.31
N THR A 97 0.58 12.21 -9.20
CA THR A 97 0.49 10.94 -9.93
C THR A 97 0.57 9.77 -8.96
N TRP A 98 1.55 9.75 -8.05
CA TRP A 98 1.71 8.67 -7.09
C TRP A 98 0.52 8.55 -6.13
N LEU A 99 -0.05 9.68 -5.68
CA LEU A 99 -1.27 9.68 -4.88
C LEU A 99 -2.43 9.07 -5.66
N ASN A 100 -2.62 9.47 -6.90
CA ASN A 100 -3.66 8.93 -7.76
C ASN A 100 -3.46 7.43 -8.03
N GLU A 101 -2.22 6.97 -8.23
CA GLU A 101 -1.90 5.55 -8.38
C GLU A 101 -2.28 4.76 -7.11
N ILE A 102 -1.99 5.29 -5.91
CA ILE A 102 -2.40 4.66 -4.64
C ILE A 102 -3.92 4.52 -4.58
N VAL A 103 -4.67 5.54 -4.98
CA VAL A 103 -6.14 5.51 -4.96
C VAL A 103 -6.71 4.53 -5.99
N ASN A 104 -6.16 4.51 -7.21
CA ASN A 104 -6.67 3.67 -8.31
C ASN A 104 -6.28 2.20 -8.14
N TYR A 105 -5.03 1.92 -7.78
CA TYR A 105 -4.55 0.55 -7.63
C TYR A 105 -4.79 -0.03 -6.25
N GLY A 106 -4.94 0.81 -5.22
CA GLY A 106 -5.06 0.37 -3.84
C GLY A 106 -6.12 -0.71 -3.60
N SER A 107 -7.35 -0.49 -4.11
CA SER A 107 -8.42 -1.48 -3.98
C SER A 107 -8.19 -2.74 -4.83
N SER A 108 -7.62 -2.59 -6.04
CA SER A 108 -7.34 -3.70 -6.94
C SER A 108 -6.23 -4.60 -6.37
N ASP A 109 -5.13 -4.00 -5.93
CA ASP A 109 -3.98 -4.68 -5.34
C ASP A 109 -4.38 -5.40 -4.04
N LEU A 110 -5.27 -4.79 -3.23
CA LEU A 110 -5.85 -5.44 -2.06
C LEU A 110 -6.70 -6.66 -2.41
N GLN A 111 -7.50 -6.56 -3.48
CA GLN A 111 -8.31 -7.68 -3.93
C GLN A 111 -7.44 -8.86 -4.40
N GLU A 112 -6.36 -8.58 -5.13
CA GLU A 112 -5.37 -9.59 -5.53
C GLU A 112 -4.69 -10.22 -4.31
N LEU A 113 -4.31 -9.40 -3.31
CA LEU A 113 -3.73 -9.88 -2.06
C LEU A 113 -4.68 -10.81 -1.30
N LYS A 114 -5.95 -10.43 -1.14
CA LYS A 114 -6.95 -11.25 -0.47
C LYS A 114 -7.14 -12.58 -1.17
N GLN A 115 -7.34 -12.57 -2.50
CA GLN A 115 -7.48 -13.80 -3.30
C GLN A 115 -6.26 -14.72 -3.17
N TYR A 116 -5.06 -14.15 -3.17
CA TYR A 116 -3.82 -14.90 -2.97
C TYR A 116 -3.79 -15.59 -1.59
N LEU A 117 -4.13 -14.86 -0.53
CA LEU A 117 -4.14 -15.39 0.83
C LEU A 117 -5.27 -16.41 1.05
N GLU A 118 -6.45 -16.17 0.48
CA GLU A 118 -7.57 -17.13 0.51
C GLU A 118 -7.21 -18.44 -0.19
N SER A 119 -6.46 -18.39 -1.29
CA SER A 119 -5.94 -19.59 -1.96
C SER A 119 -4.88 -20.36 -1.14
N LYS A 120 -4.30 -19.73 -0.11
CA LYS A 120 -3.25 -20.30 0.75
C LYS A 120 -3.78 -20.68 2.15
N ALA A 121 -5.00 -20.27 2.50
CA ALA A 121 -5.62 -20.46 3.81
C ALA A 121 -6.21 -21.86 4.00
#